data_AF-A0A7K2X7V8-F1
#
_entry.id   AF-A0A7K2X7V8-F1
#
_cell.length_a   1.000
_cell.length_b   1.000
_cell.length_c   1.000
_cell.angle_alpha   90.00
_cell.angle_beta   90.00
_cell.angle_gamma   90.00
#
_symmetry.space_group_name_H-M   'P 1'
#
loop_
_entity.id
_entity.type
_entity.pdbx_description
1 polymer ?
#
loop_
_entity_poly.entity_id
_entity_poly.type
_entity_poly.pdbx_seq_one_letter_code
_entity_poly.pdbx_strand_id
1 'polypeptide(L)'
;ARLRAAGARRGDTVGVLLDRGAPLVVTALAVLKCGAAYLPLDPRLPEARIRLMTEDAGARLVATDTAHAAALPDGFPAAVLAVDAPAGHDPAPDASEAPRATGDDLMYVMFTSGSTGRPKGVGVTHRNVLELAADRDLAVGGPRRMLVHSATGFDASVFETWVPLLGGGSLVITPGDGTDLAETARAVHRHGVTGAYFTAGLFHVMADEGLDTLRSLREVWTGGDAVSPAAVQRVLTHCPDTVLVHSYGPTETTFASHNQWFTTGQRTLRGAGVHLGQPMDNTRSHVLDDALRPVPPGVPGELYVAGA
;
A
#
# COMPACT_ATOMS: atom_id res chain seq x y z
N ALA A 1 -6.98 -23.35 -4.59
CA ALA A 1 -6.73 -24.75 -5.01
C ALA A 1 -5.27 -24.93 -5.42
N ARG A 2 -4.83 -24.33 -6.54
CA ARG A 2 -3.47 -24.47 -7.09
C ARG A 2 -2.36 -24.15 -6.09
N LEU A 3 -2.47 -23.03 -5.36
CA LEU A 3 -1.51 -22.68 -4.31
C LEU A 3 -1.41 -23.73 -3.19
N ARG A 4 -2.55 -24.26 -2.72
CA ARG A 4 -2.59 -25.34 -1.72
C ARG A 4 -1.95 -26.63 -2.27
N ALA A 5 -2.25 -26.99 -3.51
CA ALA A 5 -1.65 -28.15 -4.18
C ALA A 5 -0.13 -28.00 -4.34
N ALA A 6 0.33 -26.76 -4.61
CA ALA A 6 1.75 -26.41 -4.67
C ALA A 6 2.41 -26.28 -3.28
N GLY A 7 1.68 -26.51 -2.19
CA GLY A 7 2.24 -26.61 -0.85
C GLY A 7 1.91 -25.45 0.10
N ALA A 8 1.24 -24.38 -0.32
CA ALA A 8 0.89 -23.27 0.57
C ALA A 8 -0.06 -23.71 1.70
N ARG A 9 0.23 -23.31 2.93
CA ARG A 9 -0.54 -23.57 4.16
C ARG A 9 -0.75 -22.27 4.96
N ARG A 10 -1.64 -22.33 5.95
CA ARG A 10 -1.83 -21.22 6.90
C ARG A 10 -0.53 -20.96 7.66
N GLY A 11 -0.14 -19.69 7.78
CA GLY A 11 1.09 -19.27 8.44
C GLY A 11 2.34 -19.29 7.56
N ASP A 12 2.26 -19.79 6.33
CA ASP A 12 3.33 -19.65 5.35
C ASP A 12 3.39 -18.23 4.78
N THR A 13 4.55 -17.87 4.23
CA THR A 13 4.72 -16.73 3.34
C THR A 13 4.87 -17.21 1.90
N VAL A 14 4.11 -16.63 0.96
CA VAL A 14 4.20 -16.91 -0.48
C VAL A 14 4.67 -15.66 -1.19
N GLY A 15 5.77 -15.75 -1.93
CA GLY A 15 6.22 -14.65 -2.79
C GLY A 15 5.26 -14.46 -3.97
N VAL A 16 4.96 -13.22 -4.31
CA VAL A 16 4.13 -12.84 -5.45
C VAL A 16 4.99 -11.97 -6.37
N LEU A 17 5.54 -12.59 -7.40
CA LEU A 17 6.42 -11.96 -8.40
C LEU A 17 5.61 -11.72 -9.67
N LEU A 18 4.93 -10.59 -9.74
CA LEU A 18 4.06 -10.25 -10.87
C LEU A 18 4.15 -8.75 -11.15
N ASP A 19 4.00 -8.39 -12.42
CA ASP A 19 3.79 -6.99 -12.78
C ASP A 19 2.47 -6.47 -12.18
N ARG A 20 2.40 -5.15 -12.00
CA ARG A 20 1.19 -4.50 -11.51
C ARG A 20 0.04 -4.74 -12.48
N GLY A 21 -1.03 -5.38 -11.97
CA GLY A 21 -2.19 -5.73 -12.77
C GLY A 21 -3.20 -6.57 -12.00
N ALA A 22 -4.31 -6.92 -12.65
CA ALA A 22 -5.32 -7.79 -12.06
C ALA A 22 -4.76 -9.16 -11.58
N PRO A 23 -3.82 -9.82 -12.31
CA PRO A 23 -3.23 -11.08 -11.84
C PRO A 23 -2.53 -10.96 -10.48
N LEU A 24 -1.89 -9.81 -10.19
CA LEU A 24 -1.25 -9.57 -8.89
C LEU A 24 -2.28 -9.56 -7.76
N VAL A 25 -3.36 -8.77 -7.92
CA VAL A 25 -4.43 -8.67 -6.91
C VAL A 25 -5.13 -10.01 -6.70
N VAL A 26 -5.43 -10.73 -7.79
CA VAL A 26 -6.05 -12.05 -7.73
C VAL A 26 -5.13 -13.06 -7.05
N THR A 27 -3.82 -13.01 -7.33
CA THR A 27 -2.84 -13.91 -6.71
C THR A 27 -2.68 -13.61 -5.22
N ALA A 28 -2.58 -12.34 -4.83
CA ALA A 28 -2.57 -11.95 -3.41
C ALA A 28 -3.83 -12.44 -2.68
N LEU A 29 -5.02 -12.22 -3.24
CA LEU A 29 -6.29 -12.76 -2.71
C LEU A 29 -6.27 -14.29 -2.59
N ALA A 30 -5.71 -14.99 -3.57
CA ALA A 30 -5.62 -16.45 -3.55
C ALA A 30 -4.66 -16.95 -2.46
N VAL A 31 -3.56 -16.24 -2.20
CA VAL A 31 -2.63 -16.51 -1.10
C VAL A 31 -3.33 -16.32 0.25
N LEU A 32 -4.03 -15.19 0.45
CA LEU A 32 -4.78 -14.92 1.67
C LEU A 32 -5.88 -15.97 1.92
N LYS A 33 -6.56 -16.44 0.86
CA LYS A 33 -7.54 -17.53 0.94
C LYS A 33 -6.92 -18.89 1.31
N CYS A 34 -5.60 -19.04 1.25
CA CYS A 34 -4.89 -20.20 1.79
C CYS A 34 -4.51 -20.02 3.28
N GLY A 35 -4.79 -18.85 3.88
CA GLY A 35 -4.33 -18.46 5.21
C GLY A 35 -2.85 -18.09 5.28
N ALA A 36 -2.20 -17.92 4.13
CA ALA A 36 -0.80 -17.53 4.02
C ALA A 36 -0.68 -16.01 3.85
N ALA A 37 0.47 -15.46 4.23
CA ALA A 37 0.83 -14.07 3.95
C ALA A 37 1.45 -13.96 2.55
N TYR A 38 1.18 -12.87 1.83
CA TYR A 38 1.89 -12.60 0.58
C TYR A 38 3.12 -11.71 0.78
N LEU A 39 4.21 -12.03 0.08
CA LEU A 39 5.39 -11.18 -0.05
C LEU A 39 5.39 -10.58 -1.45
N PRO A 40 5.06 -9.28 -1.64
CA PRO A 40 5.12 -8.68 -2.96
C PRO A 40 6.58 -8.54 -3.40
N LEU A 41 6.89 -9.11 -4.57
CA LEU A 41 8.20 -9.07 -5.21
C LEU A 41 8.06 -8.28 -6.51
N ASP A 42 8.74 -7.14 -6.60
CA ASP A 42 8.73 -6.32 -7.81
C ASP A 42 9.71 -6.91 -8.85
N PRO A 43 9.24 -7.33 -10.03
CA PRO A 43 10.10 -7.94 -11.06
C PRO A 43 11.22 -7.03 -11.56
N ARG A 44 11.13 -5.72 -11.32
CA ARG A 44 12.15 -4.73 -11.71
C ARG A 44 13.35 -4.70 -10.76
N LEU A 45 13.24 -5.33 -9.59
CA LEU A 45 14.35 -5.44 -8.65
C LEU A 45 15.42 -6.42 -9.17
N PRO A 46 16.70 -6.18 -8.84
CA PRO A 46 17.74 -7.16 -9.16
C PRO A 46 17.42 -8.54 -8.58
N GLU A 47 17.73 -9.62 -9.31
CA GLU A 47 17.48 -11.00 -8.85
C GLU A 47 18.03 -11.26 -7.44
N ALA A 48 19.24 -10.79 -7.13
CA ALA A 48 19.85 -10.95 -5.82
C ALA A 48 19.02 -10.33 -4.69
N ARG A 49 18.30 -9.22 -4.98
CA ARG A 49 17.38 -8.57 -4.04
C ARG A 49 16.14 -9.43 -3.82
N ILE A 50 15.55 -9.94 -4.90
CA ILE A 50 14.37 -10.82 -4.88
C ILE A 50 14.68 -12.11 -4.10
N ARG A 51 15.82 -12.74 -4.39
CA ARG A 51 16.32 -13.93 -3.70
C ARG A 51 16.46 -13.67 -2.20
N LEU A 52 17.15 -12.59 -1.83
CA LEU A 52 17.35 -12.24 -0.41
C LEU A 52 16.01 -12.06 0.32
N MET A 53 15.07 -11.33 -0.27
CA MET A 53 13.75 -11.11 0.33
C MET A 53 12.97 -12.43 0.49
N THR A 54 13.07 -13.31 -0.52
CA THR A 54 12.41 -14.63 -0.51
C THR A 54 12.99 -15.52 0.60
N GLU A 55 14.31 -15.57 0.75
CA GLU A 55 15.00 -16.34 1.79
C GLU A 55 14.71 -15.80 3.19
N ASP A 56 14.82 -14.49 3.38
CA ASP A 56 14.66 -13.83 4.70
C ASP A 56 13.21 -13.94 5.19
N ALA A 57 12.23 -13.88 4.29
CA ALA A 57 10.81 -14.12 4.61
C ALA A 57 10.46 -15.61 4.79
N GLY A 58 11.41 -16.52 4.54
CA GLY A 58 11.17 -17.97 4.59
C GLY A 58 10.16 -18.47 3.54
N ALA A 59 9.99 -17.74 2.43
CA ALA A 59 9.00 -18.07 1.42
C ALA A 59 9.46 -19.28 0.60
N ARG A 60 8.79 -20.43 0.79
CA ARG A 60 9.12 -21.69 0.09
C ARG A 60 8.43 -21.84 -1.27
N LEU A 61 7.50 -20.94 -1.58
CA LEU A 61 6.73 -20.90 -2.81
C LEU A 61 6.69 -19.46 -3.33
N VAL A 62 6.88 -19.29 -4.65
CA VAL A 62 6.66 -18.04 -5.37
C VAL A 62 5.62 -18.28 -6.47
N ALA A 63 4.57 -17.46 -6.44
CA ALA A 63 3.57 -17.37 -7.49
C ALA A 63 3.94 -16.24 -8.46
N THR A 64 4.00 -16.55 -9.74
CA THR A 64 4.50 -15.67 -10.81
C THR A 64 3.81 -16.02 -12.12
N ASP A 65 4.03 -15.28 -13.20
CA ASP A 65 3.63 -15.71 -14.55
C ASP A 65 4.74 -16.53 -15.24
N THR A 66 4.42 -17.13 -16.39
CA THR A 66 5.35 -17.94 -17.18
C THR A 66 6.59 -17.17 -17.65
N ALA A 67 6.44 -15.87 -17.95
CA ALA A 67 7.54 -15.04 -18.44
C ALA A 67 8.57 -14.77 -17.33
N HIS A 68 8.12 -14.32 -16.17
CA HIS A 68 8.97 -14.08 -15.01
C HIS A 68 9.52 -15.39 -14.44
N ALA A 69 8.77 -16.49 -14.49
CA ALA A 69 9.26 -17.82 -14.10
C ALA A 69 10.48 -18.24 -14.94
N ALA A 70 10.46 -18.00 -16.25
CA ALA A 70 11.55 -18.34 -17.15
C ALA A 70 12.81 -17.46 -16.94
N ALA A 71 12.64 -16.27 -16.35
CA ALA A 71 13.74 -15.36 -16.02
C ALA A 71 14.41 -15.68 -14.67
N LEU A 72 13.79 -16.52 -13.83
CA LEU A 72 14.40 -16.94 -12.57
C LEU A 72 15.51 -17.96 -12.83
N PRO A 73 16.69 -17.81 -12.19
CA PRO A 73 17.80 -18.73 -12.40
C PRO A 73 17.55 -20.09 -11.75
N ASP A 74 18.22 -21.12 -12.28
CA ASP A 74 18.29 -22.42 -11.63
C ASP A 74 18.80 -22.28 -10.18
N GLY A 75 18.18 -23.03 -9.26
CA GLY A 75 18.50 -22.94 -7.83
C GLY A 75 17.95 -21.71 -7.11
N PHE A 76 16.92 -21.05 -7.66
CA PHE A 76 16.10 -20.10 -6.90
C PHE A 76 15.55 -20.77 -5.60
N PRO A 77 15.51 -20.07 -4.45
CA PRO A 77 15.32 -20.70 -3.13
C PRO A 77 13.88 -21.13 -2.83
N ALA A 78 12.99 -21.10 -3.81
CA ALA A 78 11.57 -21.41 -3.67
C ALA A 78 11.05 -22.20 -4.87
N ALA A 79 10.01 -23.02 -4.63
CA ALA A 79 9.23 -23.59 -5.72
C ALA A 79 8.51 -22.48 -6.49
N VAL A 80 8.42 -22.60 -7.81
CA VAL A 80 7.80 -21.59 -8.67
C VAL A 80 6.49 -22.11 -9.24
N LEU A 81 5.41 -21.34 -9.06
CA LEU A 81 4.08 -21.63 -9.61
C LEU A 81 3.70 -20.55 -10.63
N ALA A 82 3.64 -20.93 -11.90
CA ALA A 82 3.13 -20.06 -12.97
C ALA A 82 1.59 -19.94 -12.91
N VAL A 83 1.04 -18.76 -12.59
CA VAL A 83 -0.39 -18.54 -12.33
C VAL A 83 -1.24 -18.41 -13.60
N ASP A 84 -0.61 -18.04 -14.72
CA ASP A 84 -1.17 -17.92 -16.07
C ASP A 84 -1.15 -19.24 -16.86
N ALA A 85 -0.45 -20.26 -16.36
CA ALA A 85 -0.45 -21.59 -16.98
C ALA A 85 -1.89 -22.15 -17.05
N PRO A 86 -2.29 -22.78 -18.18
CA PRO A 86 -3.62 -23.36 -18.32
C PRO A 86 -3.90 -24.34 -17.19
N ALA A 87 -4.93 -24.06 -16.40
CA ALA A 87 -5.44 -25.02 -15.43
C ALA A 87 -6.46 -25.92 -16.13
N GLY A 88 -6.47 -27.21 -15.79
CA GLY A 88 -7.62 -28.05 -16.08
C GLY A 88 -8.88 -27.43 -15.47
N HIS A 89 -10.05 -27.71 -16.07
CA HIS A 89 -11.37 -27.33 -15.52
C HIS A 89 -11.71 -28.18 -14.29
N ASP A 90 -10.82 -28.29 -13.32
CA ASP A 90 -11.17 -28.91 -12.05
C ASP A 90 -12.20 -28.01 -11.37
N PRO A 91 -13.32 -28.57 -10.87
CA PRO A 91 -14.30 -27.80 -10.13
C PRO A 91 -13.60 -27.05 -9.00
N ALA A 92 -14.00 -25.79 -8.79
CA ALA A 92 -13.48 -25.02 -7.67
C ALA A 92 -13.73 -25.83 -6.39
N PRO A 93 -12.69 -26.15 -5.59
CA PRO A 93 -12.91 -26.87 -4.34
C PRO A 93 -13.84 -26.06 -3.46
N ASP A 94 -14.65 -26.75 -2.67
CA ASP A 94 -15.63 -26.12 -1.80
C ASP A 94 -14.96 -25.05 -0.92
N ALA A 95 -15.55 -23.85 -0.88
CA ALA A 95 -15.05 -22.74 -0.06
C ALA A 95 -15.04 -23.11 1.43
N SER A 96 -15.84 -24.10 1.84
CA SER A 96 -15.86 -24.65 3.20
C SER A 96 -14.53 -25.31 3.63
N GLU A 97 -13.70 -25.76 2.68
CA GLU A 97 -12.39 -26.38 2.95
C GLU A 97 -11.23 -25.38 3.02
N ALA A 98 -11.48 -24.08 2.80
CA ALA A 98 -10.44 -23.09 2.88
C ALA A 98 -10.01 -22.88 4.35
N PRO A 99 -8.70 -22.84 4.66
CA PRO A 99 -8.22 -22.46 5.98
C PRO A 99 -8.80 -21.10 6.38
N ARG A 100 -9.34 -21.00 7.59
CA ARG A 100 -9.82 -19.71 8.11
C ARG A 100 -8.64 -18.98 8.73
N ALA A 101 -8.12 -17.98 8.03
CA ALA A 101 -7.25 -16.98 8.64
C ALA A 101 -7.99 -16.27 9.79
N THR A 102 -7.25 -15.91 10.82
CA THR A 102 -7.67 -15.08 11.94
C THR A 102 -7.10 -13.68 11.78
N GLY A 103 -7.61 -12.71 12.54
CA GLY A 103 -7.09 -11.34 12.49
C GLY A 103 -5.60 -11.23 12.85
N ASP A 104 -5.09 -12.15 13.68
CA ASP A 104 -3.70 -12.15 14.13
C ASP A 104 -2.74 -12.85 13.16
N ASP A 105 -3.25 -13.49 12.10
CA ASP A 105 -2.40 -14.06 11.05
C ASP A 105 -1.79 -12.95 10.19
N LEU A 106 -0.54 -13.15 9.76
CA LEU A 106 0.11 -12.26 8.81
C LEU A 106 -0.68 -12.23 7.49
N MET A 107 -0.92 -11.02 7.00
CA MET A 107 -1.52 -10.76 5.69
C MET A 107 -0.43 -10.53 4.64
N TYR A 108 0.61 -9.76 4.98
CA TYR A 108 1.74 -9.54 4.09
C TYR A 108 3.05 -9.31 4.84
N VAL A 109 4.15 -9.45 4.11
CA VAL A 109 5.48 -9.03 4.56
C VAL A 109 6.06 -8.06 3.53
N MET A 110 6.44 -6.85 3.94
CA MET A 110 7.08 -5.86 3.08
C MET A 110 8.47 -5.52 3.57
N PHE A 111 9.42 -5.33 2.65
CA PHE A 111 10.81 -5.06 3.01
C PHE A 111 11.14 -3.58 2.90
N THR A 112 11.65 -3.00 3.98
CA THR A 112 12.13 -1.62 4.03
C THR A 112 13.65 -1.58 3.88
N SER A 113 14.19 -0.40 3.54
CA SER A 113 15.63 -0.18 3.55
C SER A 113 16.14 -0.21 5.00
N GLY A 114 16.77 -1.31 5.40
CA GLY A 114 17.39 -1.41 6.72
C GLY A 114 18.59 -0.47 6.84
N SER A 115 18.77 0.13 8.01
CA SER A 115 19.91 1.00 8.35
C SER A 115 21.28 0.30 8.25
N THR A 116 21.30 -1.03 8.24
CA THR A 116 22.51 -1.86 8.11
C THR A 116 22.81 -2.28 6.66
N GLY A 117 22.06 -1.76 5.68
CA GLY A 117 22.16 -2.13 4.26
C GLY A 117 21.46 -3.46 3.90
N ARG A 118 21.17 -4.32 4.89
CA ARG A 118 20.31 -5.51 4.71
C ARG A 118 18.83 -5.10 4.87
N PRO A 119 17.96 -5.40 3.88
CA PRO A 119 16.53 -5.16 3.99
C PRO A 119 15.91 -5.83 5.21
N LYS A 120 14.89 -5.21 5.81
CA LYS A 120 14.16 -5.75 6.97
C LYS A 120 12.71 -6.01 6.59
N GLY A 121 12.21 -7.22 6.84
CA GLY A 121 10.82 -7.58 6.62
C GLY A 121 9.93 -7.07 7.75
N VAL A 122 8.93 -6.26 7.42
CA VAL A 122 7.83 -5.85 8.29
C VAL A 122 6.64 -6.77 8.01
N GLY A 123 6.29 -7.59 8.99
CA GLY A 123 5.10 -8.44 8.93
C GLY A 123 3.88 -7.70 9.44
N VAL A 124 2.85 -7.59 8.60
CA VAL A 124 1.59 -6.91 8.91
C VAL A 124 0.46 -7.92 8.93
N THR A 125 -0.40 -7.84 9.95
CA THR A 125 -1.50 -8.79 10.15
C THR A 125 -2.77 -8.39 9.41
N HIS A 126 -3.69 -9.34 9.28
CA HIS A 126 -5.03 -9.05 8.79
C HIS A 126 -5.73 -7.96 9.61
N ARG A 127 -5.58 -7.98 10.94
CA ARG A 127 -6.20 -6.99 11.84
C ARG A 127 -5.74 -5.58 11.50
N ASN A 128 -4.44 -5.36 11.31
CA ASN A 128 -3.92 -4.02 11.01
C ASN A 128 -4.54 -3.43 9.71
N VAL A 129 -4.65 -4.24 8.65
CA VAL A 129 -5.24 -3.77 7.38
C VAL A 129 -6.75 -3.55 7.50
N LEU A 130 -7.44 -4.39 8.29
CA LEU A 130 -8.86 -4.20 8.56
C LEU A 130 -9.11 -2.93 9.37
N GLU A 131 -8.27 -2.62 10.35
CA GLU A 131 -8.35 -1.39 11.15
C GLU A 131 -8.03 -0.16 10.30
N LEU A 132 -7.00 -0.21 9.45
CA LEU A 132 -6.74 0.82 8.44
C LEU A 132 -8.00 1.08 7.61
N ALA A 133 -8.57 0.04 7.00
CA ALA A 133 -9.74 0.19 6.13
C ALA A 133 -11.03 0.59 6.85
N ALA A 134 -11.14 0.32 8.15
CA ALA A 134 -12.29 0.66 8.98
C ALA A 134 -12.18 2.02 9.69
N ASP A 135 -11.06 2.72 9.54
CA ASP A 135 -10.86 4.06 10.11
C ASP A 135 -12.00 5.00 9.71
N ARG A 136 -12.57 5.72 10.68
CA ARG A 136 -13.75 6.55 10.47
C ARG A 136 -13.52 7.66 9.44
N ASP A 137 -12.31 8.18 9.33
CA ASP A 137 -12.02 9.25 8.39
C ASP A 137 -11.93 8.70 6.96
N LEU A 138 -11.52 7.43 6.79
CA LEU A 138 -11.58 6.74 5.51
C LEU A 138 -13.01 6.35 5.10
N ALA A 139 -13.94 6.16 6.04
CA ALA A 139 -15.33 5.85 5.71
C ALA A 139 -16.10 7.01 5.04
N VAL A 140 -15.58 8.24 5.13
CA VAL A 140 -16.19 9.44 4.56
C VAL A 140 -16.11 9.44 3.03
N GLY A 141 -17.19 9.83 2.36
CA GLY A 141 -17.23 10.05 0.91
C GLY A 141 -17.72 8.86 0.07
N GLY A 142 -17.97 7.69 0.69
CA GLY A 142 -18.47 6.50 0.01
C GLY A 142 -17.41 5.74 -0.80
N PRO A 143 -17.80 4.68 -1.54
CA PRO A 143 -16.86 3.80 -2.23
C PRO A 143 -15.89 4.55 -3.14
N ARG A 144 -14.62 4.14 -3.10
CA ARG A 144 -13.54 4.73 -3.90
C ARG A 144 -13.39 3.97 -5.21
N ARG A 145 -13.22 4.70 -6.32
CA ARG A 145 -12.53 4.18 -7.49
C ARG A 145 -11.09 4.64 -7.41
N MET A 146 -10.23 3.77 -6.89
CA MET A 146 -8.86 4.13 -6.50
C MET A 146 -7.88 3.88 -7.65
N LEU A 147 -6.98 4.83 -7.89
CA LEU A 147 -5.82 4.62 -8.75
C LEU A 147 -4.82 3.71 -8.02
N VAL A 148 -4.40 2.63 -8.66
CA VAL A 148 -3.34 1.74 -8.15
C VAL A 148 -2.11 1.90 -9.03
N HIS A 149 -1.13 2.64 -8.52
CA HIS A 149 0.10 2.96 -9.25
C HIS A 149 1.35 2.98 -8.36
N SER A 150 1.21 2.82 -7.05
CA SER A 150 2.35 2.68 -6.16
C SER A 150 3.16 1.43 -6.48
N ALA A 151 4.45 1.44 -6.12
CA ALA A 151 5.28 0.25 -6.17
C ALA A 151 4.69 -0.85 -5.28
N THR A 152 4.64 -2.09 -5.79
CA THR A 152 3.97 -3.22 -5.12
C THR A 152 4.65 -3.63 -3.81
N GLY A 153 5.95 -3.35 -3.69
CA GLY A 153 6.74 -3.55 -2.46
C GLY A 153 6.64 -2.40 -1.45
N PHE A 154 5.81 -1.38 -1.70
CA PHE A 154 5.59 -0.25 -0.80
C PHE A 154 4.16 -0.28 -0.26
N ASP A 155 3.99 0.09 1.01
CA ASP A 155 2.72 -0.01 1.74
C ASP A 155 1.63 0.93 1.23
N ALA A 156 1.96 1.99 0.48
CA ALA A 156 0.96 2.76 -0.26
C ALA A 156 0.14 1.87 -1.21
N SER A 157 0.71 0.80 -1.75
CA SER A 157 -0.05 -0.17 -2.56
C SER A 157 -1.12 -0.93 -1.75
N VAL A 158 -0.93 -1.07 -0.43
CA VAL A 158 -1.90 -1.68 0.50
C VAL A 158 -3.09 -0.74 0.66
N PHE A 159 -2.83 0.56 0.86
CA PHE A 159 -3.87 1.59 0.88
C PHE A 159 -4.64 1.64 -0.44
N GLU A 160 -3.92 1.70 -1.57
CA GLU A 160 -4.52 1.75 -2.90
C GLU A 160 -5.36 0.52 -3.26
N THR A 161 -5.05 -0.65 -2.70
CA THR A 161 -5.70 -1.92 -3.03
C THR A 161 -6.79 -2.31 -2.03
N TRP A 162 -6.46 -2.36 -0.75
CA TRP A 162 -7.32 -3.00 0.25
C TRP A 162 -8.38 -2.07 0.80
N VAL A 163 -8.08 -0.79 1.02
CA VAL A 163 -9.08 0.21 1.47
C VAL A 163 -10.27 0.29 0.51
N PRO A 164 -10.10 0.46 -0.81
CA PRO A 164 -11.24 0.46 -1.73
C PRO A 164 -11.93 -0.91 -1.79
N LEU A 165 -11.21 -2.04 -1.87
CA LEU A 165 -11.85 -3.35 -1.98
C LEU A 165 -12.69 -3.71 -0.73
N LEU A 166 -12.19 -3.39 0.47
CA LEU A 166 -12.91 -3.61 1.73
C LEU A 166 -14.06 -2.62 1.91
N GLY A 167 -13.94 -1.40 1.37
CA GLY A 167 -14.98 -0.37 1.35
C GLY A 167 -16.02 -0.49 0.23
N GLY A 168 -16.03 -1.58 -0.55
CA GLY A 168 -16.97 -1.80 -1.65
C GLY A 168 -16.70 -0.97 -2.92
N GLY A 169 -15.50 -0.43 -3.04
CA GLY A 169 -14.99 0.33 -4.18
C GLY A 169 -14.39 -0.55 -5.29
N SER A 170 -13.63 0.08 -6.18
CA SER A 170 -12.95 -0.59 -7.29
C SER A 170 -11.56 -0.01 -7.55
N LEU A 171 -10.75 -0.77 -8.30
CA LEU A 171 -9.36 -0.43 -8.62
C LEU A 171 -9.24 -0.04 -10.09
N VAL A 172 -8.47 1.01 -10.37
CA VAL A 172 -7.98 1.37 -11.70
C VAL A 172 -6.46 1.22 -11.66
N ILE A 173 -5.97 0.10 -12.19
CA ILE A 173 -4.56 -0.29 -12.09
C ILE A 173 -3.81 0.21 -13.32
N THR A 174 -2.79 1.02 -13.13
CA THR A 174 -1.89 1.44 -14.22
C THR A 174 -0.62 0.60 -14.23
N PRO A 175 -0.17 0.10 -15.39
CA PRO A 175 1.13 -0.54 -15.51
C PRO A 175 2.29 0.45 -15.27
N GLY A 176 3.52 -0.03 -15.40
CA GLY A 176 4.71 0.82 -15.34
C GLY A 176 5.09 1.25 -13.91
N ASP A 177 5.91 2.30 -13.81
CA ASP A 177 6.47 2.75 -12.53
C ASP A 177 5.56 3.69 -11.72
N GLY A 178 4.45 4.13 -12.31
CA GLY A 178 3.48 5.00 -11.66
C GLY A 178 3.87 6.47 -11.61
N THR A 179 4.88 6.89 -12.38
CA THR A 179 5.36 8.29 -12.40
C THR A 179 4.96 9.08 -13.66
N ASP A 180 4.40 8.41 -14.68
CA ASP A 180 3.91 9.07 -15.90
C ASP A 180 2.60 9.85 -15.63
N LEU A 181 2.71 11.18 -15.67
CA LEU A 181 1.58 12.11 -15.49
C LEU A 181 0.52 11.97 -16.58
N ALA A 182 0.91 11.74 -17.83
CA ALA A 182 -0.02 11.61 -18.94
C ALA A 182 -0.77 10.27 -18.89
N GLU A 183 -0.11 9.20 -18.47
CA GLU A 183 -0.78 7.94 -18.14
C GLU A 183 -1.77 8.11 -16.99
N THR A 184 -1.34 8.75 -15.90
CA THR A 184 -2.19 9.05 -14.74
C THR A 184 -3.43 9.84 -15.14
N ALA A 185 -3.27 10.97 -15.86
CA ALA A 185 -4.37 11.79 -16.34
C ALA A 185 -5.35 10.99 -17.22
N ARG A 186 -4.82 10.19 -18.17
CA ARG A 186 -5.64 9.33 -19.02
C ARG A 186 -6.45 8.32 -18.21
N ALA A 187 -5.83 7.66 -17.23
CA ALA A 187 -6.50 6.69 -16.38
C ALA A 187 -7.59 7.36 -15.53
N VAL A 188 -7.28 8.51 -14.92
CA VAL A 188 -8.20 9.29 -14.09
C VAL A 188 -9.44 9.70 -14.88
N HIS A 189 -9.27 10.33 -16.04
CA HIS A 189 -10.39 10.82 -16.83
C HIS A 189 -11.17 9.69 -17.52
N ARG A 190 -10.48 8.70 -18.09
CA ARG A 190 -11.14 7.60 -18.82
C ARG A 190 -11.98 6.72 -17.91
N HIS A 191 -11.46 6.43 -16.72
CA HIS A 191 -12.11 5.50 -15.79
C HIS A 191 -12.85 6.21 -14.67
N GLY A 192 -12.81 7.55 -14.59
CA GLY A 192 -13.48 8.34 -13.55
C GLY A 192 -12.96 8.00 -12.16
N VAL A 193 -11.64 7.93 -12.00
CA VAL A 193 -10.99 7.71 -10.69
C VAL A 193 -11.46 8.79 -9.72
N THR A 194 -11.74 8.39 -8.48
CA THR A 194 -12.19 9.32 -7.43
C THR A 194 -11.10 9.62 -6.41
N GLY A 195 -10.16 8.69 -6.21
CA GLY A 195 -9.08 8.82 -5.22
C GLY A 195 -7.74 8.39 -5.80
N ALA A 196 -6.67 9.10 -5.42
CA ALA A 196 -5.29 8.74 -5.74
C ALA A 196 -4.37 9.14 -4.59
N TYR A 197 -3.29 8.38 -4.40
CA TYR A 197 -2.21 8.70 -3.47
C TYR A 197 -0.97 9.10 -4.26
N PHE A 198 -0.30 10.19 -3.89
CA PHE A 198 0.96 10.59 -4.51
C PHE A 198 2.02 10.76 -3.43
N THR A 199 3.16 10.09 -3.56
CA THR A 199 4.33 10.38 -2.70
C THR A 199 4.65 11.87 -2.75
N ALA A 200 5.22 12.43 -1.68
CA ALA A 200 5.44 13.87 -1.55
C ALA A 200 6.07 14.50 -2.82
N GLY A 201 7.12 13.88 -3.36
CA GLY A 201 7.76 14.34 -4.60
C GLY A 201 6.84 14.31 -5.82
N LEU A 202 6.09 13.22 -6.04
CA LEU A 202 5.14 13.13 -7.15
C LEU A 202 3.96 14.10 -6.97
N PHE A 203 3.51 14.32 -5.73
CA PHE A 203 2.50 15.33 -5.41
C PHE A 203 2.98 16.73 -5.77
N HIS A 204 4.26 17.08 -5.54
CA HIS A 204 4.79 18.38 -5.93
C HIS A 204 4.73 18.57 -7.44
N VAL A 205 5.13 17.56 -8.22
CA VAL A 205 5.02 17.57 -9.68
C VAL A 205 3.56 17.68 -10.13
N MET A 206 2.65 16.91 -9.53
CA MET A 206 1.21 16.99 -9.82
C MET A 206 0.61 18.36 -9.46
N ALA A 207 1.09 19.00 -8.40
CA ALA A 207 0.64 20.34 -8.03
C ALA A 207 1.12 21.40 -9.03
N ASP A 208 2.29 21.21 -9.66
CA ASP A 208 2.82 22.13 -10.67
C ASP A 208 2.22 21.88 -12.07
N GLU A 209 2.09 20.63 -12.48
CA GLU A 209 1.80 20.26 -13.87
C GLU A 209 0.47 19.49 -14.05
N GLY A 210 -0.08 18.93 -12.97
CA GLY A 210 -1.21 18.00 -12.99
C GLY A 210 -2.50 18.51 -12.38
N LEU A 211 -2.67 19.83 -12.18
CA LEU A 211 -3.81 20.40 -11.44
C LEU A 211 -5.18 20.03 -12.03
N ASP A 212 -5.30 19.91 -13.35
CA ASP A 212 -6.56 19.50 -13.98
C ASP A 212 -6.91 18.04 -13.66
N THR A 213 -5.90 17.17 -13.55
CA THR A 213 -6.09 15.79 -13.08
C THR A 213 -6.50 15.79 -11.62
N LEU A 214 -5.78 16.51 -10.76
CA LEU A 214 -6.09 16.61 -9.33
C LEU A 214 -7.51 17.16 -9.08
N ARG A 215 -7.93 18.18 -9.84
CA ARG A 215 -9.27 18.79 -9.73
C ARG A 215 -10.39 17.80 -10.06
N SER A 216 -10.13 16.81 -10.91
CA SER A 216 -11.14 15.79 -11.26
C SER A 216 -11.31 14.70 -10.20
N LEU A 217 -10.40 14.63 -9.23
CA LEU A 217 -10.46 13.69 -8.11
C LEU A 217 -11.32 14.26 -6.99
N ARG A 218 -12.07 13.37 -6.34
CA ARG A 218 -12.80 13.66 -5.09
C ARG A 218 -11.82 13.83 -3.93
N GLU A 219 -10.79 13.00 -3.89
CA GLU A 219 -9.79 12.98 -2.84
C GLU A 219 -8.38 12.75 -3.38
N VAL A 220 -7.42 13.48 -2.84
CA VAL A 220 -5.99 13.35 -3.13
C VAL A 220 -5.27 13.11 -1.83
N TRP A 221 -4.51 12.03 -1.78
CA TRP A 221 -3.68 11.67 -0.64
C TRP A 221 -2.21 11.93 -0.97
N THR A 222 -1.43 12.37 0.01
CA THR A 222 0.02 12.53 -0.16
C THR A 222 0.78 12.28 1.13
N GLY A 223 2.01 11.78 1.02
CA GLY A 223 2.83 11.45 2.19
C GLY A 223 4.15 10.79 1.80
N GLY A 224 4.74 10.09 2.78
CA GLY A 224 6.02 9.37 2.63
C GLY A 224 7.27 10.24 2.76
N ASP A 225 7.14 11.57 2.75
CA ASP A 225 8.19 12.54 3.06
C ASP A 225 7.54 13.89 3.40
N ALA A 226 8.35 14.90 3.75
CA ALA A 226 7.89 16.27 3.97
C ALA A 226 7.21 16.85 2.72
N VAL A 227 5.95 17.28 2.89
CA VAL A 227 5.15 17.89 1.82
C VAL A 227 5.26 19.41 1.86
N SER A 228 5.54 20.02 0.70
CA SER A 228 5.66 21.48 0.54
C SER A 228 4.35 22.21 0.84
N PRO A 229 4.34 23.18 1.79
CA PRO A 229 3.19 24.05 2.02
C PRO A 229 2.77 24.83 0.76
N ALA A 230 3.71 25.19 -0.11
CA ALA A 230 3.39 25.88 -1.36
C ALA A 230 2.61 24.98 -2.33
N ALA A 231 3.01 23.71 -2.46
CA ALA A 231 2.30 22.73 -3.29
C ALA A 231 0.89 22.49 -2.75
N VAL A 232 0.75 22.29 -1.43
CA VAL A 232 -0.56 22.14 -0.78
C VAL A 232 -1.43 23.37 -1.01
N GLN A 233 -0.93 24.57 -0.75
CA GLN A 233 -1.68 25.80 -0.98
C GLN A 233 -2.14 25.94 -2.43
N ARG A 234 -1.30 25.54 -3.40
CA ARG A 234 -1.67 25.59 -4.81
C ARG A 234 -2.84 24.65 -5.13
N VAL A 235 -2.82 23.41 -4.61
CA VAL A 235 -3.93 22.46 -4.79
C VAL A 235 -5.20 22.97 -4.11
N LEU A 236 -5.11 23.48 -2.87
CA LEU A 236 -6.28 24.04 -2.16
C LEU A 236 -6.93 25.21 -2.93
N THR A 237 -6.13 26.03 -3.61
CA THR A 237 -6.61 27.14 -4.43
C THR A 237 -7.27 26.67 -5.73
N HIS A 238 -6.68 25.68 -6.42
CA HIS A 238 -7.08 25.32 -7.80
C HIS A 238 -7.99 24.09 -7.90
N CYS A 239 -8.11 23.29 -6.83
CA CYS A 239 -8.90 22.07 -6.76
C CYS A 239 -9.95 22.20 -5.63
N PRO A 240 -10.93 23.13 -5.76
CA PRO A 240 -11.81 23.45 -4.65
C PRO A 240 -12.67 22.24 -4.21
N ASP A 241 -13.12 21.41 -5.14
CA ASP A 241 -14.02 20.31 -4.79
C ASP A 241 -13.27 19.03 -4.38
N THR A 242 -11.94 19.09 -4.31
CA THR A 242 -11.07 17.99 -3.93
C THR A 242 -10.70 18.09 -2.45
N VAL A 243 -10.91 17.00 -1.71
CA VAL A 243 -10.34 16.82 -0.37
C VAL A 243 -8.87 16.46 -0.52
N LEU A 244 -7.99 17.20 0.16
CA LEU A 244 -6.56 16.87 0.21
C LEU A 244 -6.23 16.31 1.58
N VAL A 245 -5.49 15.21 1.62
CA VAL A 245 -5.03 14.57 2.87
C VAL A 245 -3.53 14.40 2.84
N HIS A 246 -2.86 14.94 3.84
CA HIS A 246 -1.47 14.62 4.12
C HIS A 246 -1.41 13.50 5.15
N SER A 247 -0.71 12.41 4.83
CA SER A 247 -0.63 11.20 5.63
C SER A 247 0.80 10.92 6.06
N TYR A 248 0.94 10.51 7.33
CA TYR A 248 2.21 10.10 7.91
C TYR A 248 2.08 8.74 8.60
N GLY A 249 2.99 7.83 8.27
CA GLY A 249 3.21 6.60 9.02
C GLY A 249 4.39 5.83 8.45
N PRO A 250 5.21 5.19 9.29
CA PRO A 250 6.16 4.18 8.81
C PRO A 250 5.42 2.89 8.41
N THR A 251 6.10 1.99 7.70
CA THR A 251 5.53 0.70 7.29
C THR A 251 5.09 -0.16 8.47
N GLU A 252 5.77 -0.02 9.60
CA GLU A 252 5.47 -0.67 10.88
C GLU A 252 4.11 -0.26 11.46
N THR A 253 3.50 0.85 11.02
CA THR A 253 2.15 1.27 11.43
C THR A 253 1.11 1.08 10.33
N THR A 254 1.39 0.27 9.30
CA THR A 254 0.45 -0.05 8.22
C THR A 254 -0.01 1.20 7.43
N PHE A 255 0.87 1.70 6.55
CA PHE A 255 0.68 2.87 5.67
C PHE A 255 0.61 4.23 6.39
N ALA A 256 -0.32 4.42 7.33
CA ALA A 256 -0.50 5.71 7.99
C ALA A 256 -0.88 5.54 9.46
N SER A 257 -0.42 6.48 10.28
CA SER A 257 -0.75 6.60 11.70
C SER A 257 -1.41 7.95 12.03
N HIS A 258 -1.12 8.98 11.22
CA HIS A 258 -1.67 10.32 11.38
C HIS A 258 -2.07 10.89 10.03
N ASN A 259 -3.18 11.65 10.02
CA ASN A 259 -3.69 12.33 8.84
C ASN A 259 -4.01 13.80 9.15
N GLN A 260 -3.57 14.70 8.27
CA GLN A 260 -4.04 16.07 8.22
C GLN A 260 -4.99 16.25 7.03
N TRP A 261 -6.26 16.49 7.36
CA TRP A 261 -7.32 16.70 6.38
C TRP A 261 -7.46 18.18 6.01
N PHE A 262 -7.56 18.45 4.72
CA PHE A 262 -7.96 19.72 4.15
C PHE A 262 -9.29 19.53 3.40
N THR A 263 -10.37 19.88 4.07
CA THR A 263 -11.74 19.76 3.55
C THR A 263 -12.03 20.80 2.47
N THR A 264 -13.09 20.59 1.68
CA THR A 264 -13.52 21.54 0.64
C THR A 264 -13.94 22.92 1.20
N GLY A 265 -14.05 23.11 2.51
CA GLY A 265 -14.21 24.43 3.11
C GLY A 265 -12.90 25.20 3.34
N GLN A 266 -11.75 24.52 3.28
CA GLN A 266 -10.44 25.05 3.67
C GLN A 266 -9.62 25.39 2.43
N ARG A 267 -9.45 26.69 2.17
CA ARG A 267 -8.72 27.22 0.99
C ARG A 267 -7.37 27.81 1.29
N THR A 268 -7.05 28.00 2.57
CA THR A 268 -5.80 28.62 3.01
C THR A 268 -5.16 27.79 4.10
N LEU A 269 -3.86 27.58 3.97
CA LEU A 269 -3.05 27.06 5.05
C LEU A 269 -3.00 28.08 6.19
N ARG A 270 -3.10 27.58 7.43
CA ARG A 270 -2.95 28.40 8.65
C ARG A 270 -1.59 28.12 9.28
N GLY A 271 -0.90 29.15 9.76
CA GLY A 271 0.33 29.00 10.54
C GLY A 271 1.50 28.39 9.75
N ALA A 272 2.28 27.53 10.42
CA ALA A 272 3.55 26.98 9.92
C ALA A 272 3.41 25.89 8.84
N GLY A 273 2.21 25.61 8.33
CA GLY A 273 2.02 24.74 7.17
C GLY A 273 1.68 23.29 7.51
N VAL A 274 2.04 22.40 6.59
CA VAL A 274 1.66 20.99 6.61
C VAL A 274 2.20 20.29 7.87
N HIS A 275 1.34 19.57 8.58
CA HIS A 275 1.61 18.88 9.84
C HIS A 275 1.30 17.38 9.68
N LEU A 276 1.76 16.54 10.62
CA LEU A 276 1.40 15.11 10.63
C LEU A 276 -0.11 14.89 10.81
N GLY A 277 -0.79 15.83 11.49
CA GLY A 277 -2.24 15.82 11.66
C GLY A 277 -2.68 15.13 12.95
N GLN A 278 -3.87 14.53 12.92
CA GLN A 278 -4.45 13.81 14.05
C GLN A 278 -4.18 12.30 13.93
N PRO A 279 -4.04 11.58 15.06
CA PRO A 279 -3.89 10.14 15.03
C PRO A 279 -5.14 9.47 14.44
N MET A 280 -4.92 8.37 13.72
CA MET A 280 -5.98 7.48 13.24
C MET A 280 -6.68 6.77 14.41
N ASP A 281 -7.80 6.10 14.12
CA ASP A 281 -8.51 5.31 15.11
C ASP A 281 -7.61 4.25 15.74
N ASN A 282 -7.76 4.05 17.05
CA ASN A 282 -6.93 3.16 17.86
C ASN A 282 -5.41 3.44 17.83
N THR A 283 -4.99 4.59 17.32
CA THR A 283 -3.59 5.05 17.30
C THR A 283 -3.33 6.02 18.44
N ARG A 284 -2.16 5.88 19.09
CA ARG A 284 -1.61 6.79 20.09
C ARG A 284 -0.22 7.22 19.66
N SER A 285 0.13 8.46 19.99
CA SER A 285 1.45 9.00 19.77
C SER A 285 1.98 9.72 21.00
N HIS A 286 3.29 9.60 21.18
CA HIS A 286 4.03 10.24 22.25
C HIS A 286 5.27 10.91 21.67
N VAL A 287 5.55 12.15 22.09
CA VAL A 287 6.82 12.82 21.80
C VAL A 287 7.65 12.76 23.08
N LEU A 288 8.76 12.03 23.04
CA LEU A 288 9.54 11.66 24.22
C LEU A 288 10.96 12.23 24.17
N ASP A 289 11.53 12.51 25.33
CA ASP A 289 12.97 12.80 25.49
C ASP A 289 13.81 11.51 25.55
N ASP A 290 15.13 11.64 25.63
CA ASP A 290 16.09 10.52 25.73
C ASP A 290 15.88 9.62 26.96
N ALA A 291 15.09 10.06 27.94
CA ALA A 291 14.72 9.30 29.13
C ALA A 291 13.30 8.70 29.04
N LEU A 292 12.70 8.68 27.84
CA LEU A 292 11.34 8.20 27.56
C LEU A 292 10.23 8.95 28.31
N ARG A 293 10.45 10.24 28.63
CA ARG A 293 9.45 11.08 29.29
C ARG A 293 8.77 12.01 28.27
N PRO A 294 7.46 12.25 28.38
CA PRO A 294 6.77 13.20 27.51
C PRO A 294 7.38 14.60 27.59
N VAL A 295 7.66 15.20 26.43
CA VAL A 295 8.14 16.59 26.35
C VAL A 295 6.97 17.59 26.35
N PRO A 296 7.16 18.82 26.87
CA PRO A 296 6.13 19.87 26.80
C PRO A 296 5.80 20.30 25.36
N PRO A 297 4.61 20.87 25.10
CA PRO A 297 4.27 21.42 23.78
C PRO A 297 5.31 22.43 23.28
N GLY A 298 5.73 22.28 22.02
CA GLY A 298 6.72 23.13 21.36
C GLY A 298 8.18 22.73 21.60
N VAL A 299 8.45 21.75 22.46
CA VAL A 299 9.79 21.18 22.67
C VAL A 299 9.99 19.99 21.73
N PRO A 300 11.09 19.93 20.94
CA PRO A 300 11.40 18.76 20.12
C PRO A 300 11.66 17.50 20.95
N GLY A 301 11.29 16.35 20.41
CA GLY A 301 11.58 15.02 20.95
C GLY A 301 11.36 13.94 19.88
N GLU A 302 11.55 12.69 20.25
CA GLU A 302 11.37 11.54 19.36
C GLU A 302 9.90 11.07 19.37
N LEU A 303 9.34 10.79 18.18
CA LEU A 303 7.96 10.34 18.02
C LEU A 303 7.87 8.82 18.19
N TYR A 304 7.08 8.37 19.16
CA TYR A 304 6.71 6.99 19.38
C TYR A 304 5.24 6.80 19.00
N VAL A 305 4.95 5.79 18.19
CA VAL A 305 3.60 5.42 17.78
C VAL A 305 3.26 4.07 18.41
N ALA A 306 2.05 3.95 18.96
CA ALA A 306 1.54 2.73 19.56
C ALA A 306 0.05 2.61 19.27
N GLY A 307 -0.47 1.38 19.27
CA GLY A 307 -1.86 1.15 18.93
C GLY A 307 -2.00 -0.01 17.99
N ALA A 308 -3.11 0.00 17.28
CA ALA A 308 -3.48 -0.99 16.28
C ALA A 308 -2.84 -0.68 14.92
#